data_AF-A0A954HP34-F1
#
_entry.id   AF-A0A954HP34-F1
#
_cell.length_a   1.000
_cell.length_b   1.000
_cell.length_c   1.000
_cell.angle_alpha   90.00
_cell.angle_beta   90.00
_cell.angle_gamma   90.00
#
_symmetry.space_group_name_H-M   'P 1'
#
loop_
_entity.id
_entity.type
_entity.pdbx_description
1 polymer ?
#
loop_
_entity_poly.entity_id
_entity_poly.type
_entity_poly.pdbx_seq_one_letter_code
_entity_poly.pdbx_strand_id
1 'polypeptide(L)'
;TGSIQHTLEKSLKELTGGDGALVKTFRESFTEMLKPLQEKVDALGEQIRKDEAVAEVVEQTTLKGPGYEERVATELSEIGRPIGAHVEHIGADNKPGDVLFITDENSAAQSGIRIIVEARDKQDEKGRKQLSDELITKMSERDANAGIYVCKTRKGLGKTLGDWVEGVNDRGPWIATTHEHLAAAIRMLLVQFRLQALKSKDADFDGAAVEAQIQQIRTSLNRVHQIRKKSNAAKESMEFISEESLLLKNEVNQALIGIEEALRKATSVNS
;
A
#
# COMPACT_ATOMS: atom_id res chain seq x y z
N THR A 1 39.94 -52.49 -24.45
CA THR A 1 39.30 -51.67 -23.41
C THR A 1 38.28 -50.63 -23.93
N GLY A 2 38.01 -50.51 -25.24
CA GLY A 2 37.15 -49.44 -25.79
C GLY A 2 35.64 -49.66 -25.89
N SER A 3 35.10 -50.84 -25.55
CA SER A 3 33.66 -51.14 -25.76
C SER A 3 32.75 -50.67 -24.61
N ILE A 4 33.26 -50.69 -23.37
CA ILE A 4 32.48 -50.28 -22.17
C ILE A 4 32.39 -48.75 -22.08
N GLN A 5 33.48 -48.03 -22.40
CA GLN A 5 33.49 -46.56 -22.43
C GLN A 5 32.53 -45.99 -23.48
N HIS A 6 32.52 -46.55 -24.69
CA HIS A 6 31.62 -46.09 -25.76
C HIS A 6 30.13 -46.37 -25.45
N THR A 7 29.85 -47.44 -24.70
CA THR A 7 28.48 -47.77 -24.27
C THR A 7 28.01 -46.85 -23.13
N LEU A 8 28.92 -46.50 -22.22
CA LEU A 8 28.68 -45.56 -21.12
C LEU A 8 28.47 -44.13 -21.64
N GLU A 9 29.29 -43.68 -22.60
CA GLU A 9 29.15 -42.35 -23.22
C GLU A 9 27.85 -42.21 -24.00
N LYS A 10 27.43 -43.24 -24.74
CA LYS A 10 26.14 -43.24 -25.45
C LYS A 10 24.96 -43.19 -24.48
N SER A 11 25.01 -43.98 -23.41
CA SER A 11 23.96 -44.00 -22.37
C SER A 11 23.90 -42.68 -21.59
N LEU A 12 25.07 -42.06 -21.32
CA LEU A 12 25.15 -40.76 -20.68
C LEU A 12 24.54 -39.67 -21.57
N LYS A 13 24.80 -39.71 -22.88
CA LYS A 13 24.28 -38.75 -23.87
C LYS A 13 22.77 -38.89 -24.09
N GLU A 14 22.23 -40.12 -24.01
CA GLU A 14 20.79 -40.39 -24.04
C GLU A 14 20.08 -39.97 -22.73
N LEU A 15 20.80 -39.93 -21.59
CA LEU A 15 20.27 -39.44 -20.32
C LEU A 15 20.36 -37.91 -20.18
N THR A 16 21.46 -37.29 -20.61
CA THR A 16 21.77 -35.86 -20.35
C THR A 16 21.68 -34.95 -21.58
N GLY A 17 21.44 -35.49 -22.78
CA GLY A 17 21.23 -34.72 -24.00
C GLY A 17 19.99 -33.82 -23.95
N GLY A 18 19.84 -32.89 -24.90
CA GLY A 18 18.76 -31.88 -24.90
C GLY A 18 17.32 -32.43 -24.85
N ASP A 19 17.13 -33.67 -25.29
CA ASP A 19 15.91 -34.48 -25.23
C ASP A 19 16.06 -35.73 -24.35
N GLY A 20 17.13 -35.81 -23.57
CA GLY A 20 17.43 -36.94 -22.71
C GLY A 20 16.41 -37.09 -21.60
N ALA A 21 16.16 -38.34 -21.20
CA ALA A 21 15.06 -38.68 -20.28
C ALA A 21 15.10 -37.84 -18.98
N LEU A 22 16.28 -37.59 -18.42
CA LEU A 22 16.44 -36.77 -17.21
C LEU A 22 16.09 -35.29 -17.44
N VAL A 23 16.49 -34.72 -18.57
CA VAL A 23 16.19 -33.31 -18.91
C VAL A 23 14.71 -33.13 -19.17
N LYS A 24 14.07 -34.11 -19.81
CA LYS A 24 12.63 -34.10 -20.08
C LYS A 24 11.82 -34.23 -18.78
N THR A 25 12.13 -35.22 -17.94
CA THR A 25 11.44 -35.40 -16.65
C THR A 25 11.68 -34.23 -15.70
N PHE A 26 12.88 -33.65 -15.70
CA PHE A 26 13.16 -32.45 -14.91
C PHE A 26 12.39 -31.23 -15.43
N ARG A 27 12.36 -30.97 -16.75
CA ARG A 27 11.54 -29.88 -17.32
C ARG A 27 10.05 -30.07 -17.03
N GLU A 28 9.52 -31.27 -17.21
CA GLU A 28 8.11 -31.57 -16.97
C GLU A 28 7.76 -31.38 -15.50
N SER A 29 8.55 -31.94 -14.58
CA SER A 29 8.34 -31.81 -13.13
C SER A 29 8.50 -30.36 -12.65
N PHE A 30 9.48 -29.62 -13.16
CA PHE A 30 9.70 -28.21 -12.81
C PHE A 30 8.59 -27.31 -13.38
N THR A 31 8.11 -27.58 -14.60
CA THR A 31 6.99 -26.86 -15.22
C THR A 31 5.69 -27.12 -14.46
N GLU A 32 5.43 -28.37 -14.06
CA GLU A 32 4.26 -28.71 -13.24
C GLU A 32 4.30 -28.06 -11.85
N MET A 33 5.49 -27.93 -11.24
CA MET A 33 5.63 -27.27 -9.94
C MET A 33 5.46 -25.74 -10.01
N LEU A 34 5.86 -25.10 -11.11
CA LEU A 34 5.80 -23.64 -11.25
C LEU A 34 4.45 -23.13 -11.78
N LYS A 35 3.72 -23.95 -12.54
CA LYS A 35 2.40 -23.60 -13.10
C LYS A 35 1.41 -23.05 -12.06
N PRO A 36 1.18 -23.70 -10.91
CA PRO A 36 0.22 -23.24 -9.91
C PRO A 36 0.64 -21.92 -9.25
N LEU A 37 1.94 -21.62 -9.22
CA LEU A 37 2.47 -20.38 -8.67
C LEU A 37 2.29 -19.24 -9.68
N GLN A 38 2.58 -19.50 -10.96
CA GLN A 38 2.37 -18.54 -12.05
C GLN A 38 0.90 -18.18 -12.20
N GLU A 39 0.00 -19.18 -12.20
CA GLU A 39 -1.45 -18.96 -12.26
C GLU A 39 -1.98 -18.13 -11.08
N LYS A 40 -1.47 -18.35 -9.86
CA LYS A 40 -1.85 -17.56 -8.68
C LYS A 40 -1.31 -16.14 -8.72
N VAL A 41 -0.10 -15.95 -9.24
CA VAL A 41 0.50 -14.63 -9.42
C VAL A 41 -0.23 -13.85 -10.50
N ASP A 42 -0.55 -14.47 -11.62
CA ASP A 42 -1.33 -13.87 -12.70
C ASP A 42 -2.73 -13.49 -12.23
N ALA A 43 -3.39 -14.37 -11.46
CA ALA A 43 -4.70 -14.10 -10.87
C ALA A 43 -4.65 -12.93 -9.86
N LEU A 44 -3.63 -12.87 -8.98
CA LEU A 44 -3.44 -11.72 -8.09
C LEU A 44 -3.14 -10.43 -8.87
N GLY A 45 -2.31 -10.52 -9.91
CA GLY A 45 -1.97 -9.40 -10.78
C GLY A 45 -3.17 -8.88 -11.57
N GLU A 46 -4.06 -9.75 -12.01
CA GLU A 46 -5.34 -9.35 -12.60
C GLU A 46 -6.28 -8.72 -11.57
N GLN A 47 -6.36 -9.27 -10.36
CA GLN A 47 -7.27 -8.74 -9.34
C GLN A 47 -6.83 -7.36 -8.85
N ILE A 48 -5.53 -7.16 -8.63
CA ILE A 48 -4.97 -5.85 -8.28
C ILE A 48 -5.13 -4.85 -9.44
N ARG A 49 -4.89 -5.27 -10.70
CA ARG A 49 -5.15 -4.41 -11.87
C ARG A 49 -6.63 -4.05 -11.99
N LYS A 50 -7.54 -4.97 -11.67
CA LYS A 50 -8.98 -4.67 -11.60
C LYS A 50 -9.28 -3.67 -10.49
N ASP A 51 -8.67 -3.79 -9.32
CA ASP A 51 -8.90 -2.86 -8.21
C ASP A 51 -8.31 -1.46 -8.49
N GLU A 52 -7.12 -1.38 -9.08
CA GLU A 52 -6.48 -0.13 -9.51
C GLU A 52 -7.22 0.51 -10.70
N ALA A 53 -7.61 -0.29 -11.70
CA ALA A 53 -8.40 0.19 -12.84
C ALA A 53 -9.83 0.54 -12.44
N VAL A 54 -10.44 -0.11 -11.45
CA VAL A 54 -11.71 0.32 -10.87
C VAL A 54 -11.55 1.67 -10.17
N ALA A 55 -10.46 1.89 -9.43
CA ALA A 55 -10.18 3.18 -8.81
C ALA A 55 -9.98 4.30 -9.87
N GLU A 56 -9.29 4.00 -10.98
CA GLU A 56 -9.00 4.96 -12.06
C GLU A 56 -10.20 5.17 -13.03
N VAL A 57 -10.99 4.13 -13.31
CA VAL A 57 -12.20 4.22 -14.14
C VAL A 57 -13.33 4.90 -13.39
N VAL A 58 -13.48 4.69 -12.08
CA VAL A 58 -14.38 5.49 -11.23
C VAL A 58 -14.00 6.97 -11.30
N GLU A 59 -12.71 7.28 -11.33
CA GLU A 59 -12.16 8.65 -11.39
C GLU A 59 -12.43 9.36 -12.72
N GLN A 60 -12.52 8.63 -13.84
CA GLN A 60 -12.75 9.20 -15.17
C GLN A 60 -14.20 9.17 -15.66
N THR A 61 -15.05 8.26 -15.14
CA THR A 61 -16.40 8.03 -15.72
C THR A 61 -17.58 8.47 -14.87
N THR A 62 -17.38 8.88 -13.61
CA THR A 62 -18.47 9.49 -12.83
C THR A 62 -18.55 10.99 -13.10
N LEU A 63 -19.62 11.40 -13.78
CA LEU A 63 -20.24 12.74 -13.68
C LEU A 63 -19.90 13.37 -12.34
N LYS A 64 -19.06 14.43 -12.35
CA LYS A 64 -18.42 15.09 -11.19
C LYS A 64 -19.13 14.79 -9.87
N GLY A 65 -18.68 13.72 -9.22
CA GLY A 65 -19.05 13.47 -7.83
C GLY A 65 -18.57 14.62 -6.93
N PRO A 66 -19.00 14.62 -5.67
CA PRO A 66 -18.53 15.60 -4.68
C PRO A 66 -17.00 15.62 -4.63
N GLY A 67 -16.45 16.82 -4.41
CA GLY A 67 -15.00 17.02 -4.29
C GLY A 67 -14.37 16.13 -3.22
N TYR A 68 -13.06 15.90 -3.26
CA TYR A 68 -12.41 15.01 -2.29
C TYR A 68 -12.65 15.45 -0.83
N GLU A 69 -12.61 16.77 -0.57
CA GLU A 69 -12.95 17.36 0.73
C GLU A 69 -14.38 17.04 1.18
N GLU A 70 -15.35 17.12 0.27
CA GLU A 70 -16.76 16.83 0.56
C GLU A 70 -17.00 15.34 0.83
N ARG A 71 -16.24 14.45 0.17
CA ARG A 71 -16.23 13.01 0.51
C ARG A 71 -15.70 12.78 1.92
N VAL A 72 -14.58 13.41 2.28
CA VAL A 72 -14.00 13.35 3.63
C VAL A 72 -15.00 13.87 4.67
N ALA A 73 -15.67 14.99 4.41
CA ALA A 73 -16.70 15.53 5.31
C ALA A 73 -17.89 14.57 5.50
N THR A 74 -18.32 13.92 4.42
CA THR A 74 -19.42 12.94 4.45
C THR A 74 -19.04 11.73 5.31
N GLU A 75 -17.87 11.13 5.07
CA GLU A 75 -17.39 9.99 5.85
C GLU A 75 -17.20 10.35 7.33
N LEU A 76 -16.62 11.52 7.63
CA LEU A 76 -16.48 12.00 9.00
C LEU A 76 -17.83 12.20 9.69
N SER A 77 -18.84 12.66 8.96
CA SER A 77 -20.21 12.79 9.49
C SER A 77 -20.82 11.43 9.83
N GLU A 78 -20.57 10.41 9.02
CA GLU A 78 -21.00 9.03 9.27
C GLU A 78 -20.29 8.41 10.48
N ILE A 79 -18.98 8.63 10.60
CA ILE A 79 -18.17 8.20 11.76
C ILE A 79 -18.62 8.94 13.04
N GLY A 80 -18.92 10.24 12.92
CA GLY A 80 -19.24 11.11 14.04
C GLY A 80 -20.64 10.94 14.61
N ARG A 81 -21.64 10.65 13.75
CA ARG A 81 -23.05 10.57 14.16
C ARG A 81 -23.31 9.60 15.33
N PRO A 82 -22.79 8.35 15.34
CA PRO A 82 -23.02 7.41 16.44
C PRO A 82 -22.44 7.86 17.79
N ILE A 83 -21.42 8.73 17.77
CA ILE A 83 -20.76 9.21 18.98
C ILE A 83 -21.19 10.62 19.38
N GLY A 84 -22.19 11.18 18.70
CA GLY A 84 -22.70 12.53 18.95
C GLY A 84 -21.74 13.64 18.52
N ALA A 85 -20.84 13.38 17.57
CA ALA A 85 -19.94 14.41 17.07
C ALA A 85 -20.64 15.31 16.05
N HIS A 86 -20.27 16.60 16.08
CA HIS A 86 -20.63 17.57 15.06
C HIS A 86 -19.50 17.68 14.03
N VAL A 87 -19.86 17.70 12.75
CA VAL A 87 -18.90 17.79 11.64
C VAL A 87 -19.28 18.95 10.73
N GLU A 88 -18.33 19.87 10.53
CA GLU A 88 -18.51 21.06 9.70
C GLU A 88 -17.53 21.02 8.53
N HIS A 89 -18.05 21.08 7.30
CA HIS A 89 -17.22 21.32 6.12
C HIS A 89 -16.99 22.83 5.98
N ILE A 90 -15.74 23.25 6.18
CA ILE A 90 -15.33 24.66 6.34
C ILE A 90 -14.39 25.14 5.23
N GLY A 91 -13.95 24.26 4.32
CA GLY A 91 -13.03 24.60 3.22
C GLY A 91 -13.55 25.70 2.27
N ALA A 92 -14.87 25.96 2.25
CA ALA A 92 -15.47 26.98 1.40
C ALA A 92 -15.24 28.43 1.85
N ASP A 93 -14.74 28.67 3.08
CA ASP A 93 -14.57 30.02 3.64
C ASP A 93 -13.19 30.66 3.34
N ASN A 94 -12.37 30.00 2.51
CA ASN A 94 -10.99 30.38 2.16
C ASN A 94 -10.05 30.54 3.37
N LYS A 95 -10.37 29.97 4.53
CA LYS A 95 -9.48 29.90 5.68
C LYS A 95 -8.81 28.54 5.78
N PRO A 96 -7.64 28.44 6.45
CA PRO A 96 -6.98 27.16 6.70
C PRO A 96 -7.89 26.12 7.35
N GLY A 97 -7.87 24.89 6.84
CA GLY A 97 -8.64 23.76 7.36
C GLY A 97 -9.86 23.43 6.51
N ASP A 98 -10.05 22.16 6.19
CA ASP A 98 -11.12 21.72 5.29
C ASP A 98 -12.36 21.21 6.04
N VAL A 99 -12.18 20.40 7.09
CA VAL A 99 -13.28 19.83 7.88
C VAL A 99 -12.99 19.90 9.37
N LEU A 100 -13.93 20.41 10.16
CA LEU A 100 -13.84 20.46 11.61
C LEU A 100 -14.72 19.37 12.24
N PHE A 101 -14.12 18.50 13.05
CA PHE A 101 -14.79 17.42 13.77
C PHE A 101 -14.79 17.73 15.27
N ILE A 102 -15.96 17.84 15.88
CA ILE A 102 -16.14 18.32 17.26
C ILE A 102 -16.93 17.29 18.05
N THR A 103 -16.41 16.91 19.21
CA THR A 103 -17.21 16.21 20.23
C THR A 103 -17.43 17.14 21.41
N ASP A 104 -18.62 17.20 21.96
CA ASP A 104 -18.83 17.87 23.25
C ASP A 104 -18.52 16.93 24.44
N GLU A 105 -18.42 17.48 25.64
CA GLU A 105 -18.16 16.70 26.88
C GLU A 105 -19.35 15.81 27.29
N ASN A 106 -20.55 16.09 26.78
CA ASN A 106 -21.79 15.34 27.06
C ASN A 106 -22.07 14.24 26.02
N SER A 107 -21.32 14.23 24.92
CA SER A 107 -21.44 13.28 23.81
C SER A 107 -21.07 11.88 24.28
N ALA A 108 -21.44 10.85 23.52
CA ALA A 108 -21.05 9.47 23.88
C ALA A 108 -19.51 9.28 23.89
N ALA A 109 -18.77 10.13 23.18
CA ALA A 109 -17.32 10.16 23.24
C ALA A 109 -16.79 10.86 24.51
N GLN A 110 -17.54 11.78 25.12
CA GLN A 110 -17.17 12.58 26.31
C GLN A 110 -15.74 13.17 26.23
N SER A 111 -15.30 13.56 25.03
CA SER A 111 -13.92 13.98 24.82
C SER A 111 -13.74 15.49 24.75
N GLY A 112 -14.74 16.30 24.42
CA GLY A 112 -14.51 17.75 24.25
C GLY A 112 -13.46 18.10 23.17
N ILE A 113 -13.08 17.15 22.31
CA ILE A 113 -12.01 17.30 21.32
C ILE A 113 -12.51 18.08 20.11
N ARG A 114 -11.65 18.93 19.56
CA ARG A 114 -11.83 19.64 18.29
C ARG A 114 -10.70 19.24 17.36
N ILE A 115 -11.01 18.43 16.35
CA ILE A 115 -10.06 17.89 15.39
C ILE A 115 -10.22 18.65 14.07
N ILE A 116 -9.18 19.33 13.62
CA ILE A 116 -9.13 19.87 12.26
C ILE A 116 -8.62 18.80 11.31
N VAL A 117 -9.32 18.56 10.20
CA VAL A 117 -8.93 17.63 9.16
C VAL A 117 -8.62 18.41 7.89
N GLU A 118 -7.41 18.23 7.40
CA GLU A 118 -7.00 18.72 6.09
C GLU A 118 -7.02 17.58 5.07
N ALA A 119 -7.85 17.70 4.05
CA ALA A 119 -7.94 16.77 2.93
C ALA A 119 -7.06 17.23 1.77
N ARG A 120 -6.24 16.31 1.25
CA ARG A 120 -5.35 16.57 0.12
C ARG A 120 -5.51 15.54 -0.98
N ASP A 121 -5.95 16.03 -2.15
CA ASP A 121 -5.98 15.29 -3.40
C ASP A 121 -4.63 15.39 -4.15
N LYS A 122 -3.92 16.52 -3.99
CA LYS A 122 -2.63 16.78 -4.63
C LYS A 122 -1.50 15.92 -4.05
N GLN A 123 -0.61 15.46 -4.93
CA GLN A 123 0.48 14.53 -4.64
C GLN A 123 1.80 15.26 -4.33
N ASP A 124 1.73 16.33 -3.53
CA ASP A 124 2.92 17.06 -3.10
C ASP A 124 3.48 16.40 -1.84
N GLU A 125 4.53 15.59 -1.98
CA GLU A 125 5.15 14.89 -0.87
C GLU A 125 5.62 15.86 0.23
N LYS A 126 5.07 15.71 1.45
CA LYS A 126 5.50 16.48 2.63
C LYS A 126 6.20 15.61 3.65
N GLY A 127 7.25 16.17 4.26
CA GLY A 127 7.95 15.58 5.40
C GLY A 127 7.26 15.88 6.74
N ARG A 128 7.64 15.14 7.78
CA ARG A 128 7.04 15.22 9.14
C ARG A 128 6.98 16.65 9.68
N LYS A 129 8.07 17.43 9.52
CA LYS A 129 8.13 18.82 10.00
C LYS A 129 7.14 19.72 9.27
N GLN A 130 7.10 19.64 7.94
CA GLN A 130 6.19 20.46 7.12
C GLN A 130 4.73 20.16 7.46
N LEU A 131 4.39 18.89 7.67
CA LEU A 131 3.04 18.48 8.10
C LEU A 131 2.69 19.05 9.48
N SER A 132 3.62 18.96 10.43
CA SER A 132 3.44 19.54 11.77
C SER A 132 3.21 21.05 11.70
N ASP A 133 4.05 21.78 10.98
CA ASP A 133 3.98 23.24 10.85
C ASP A 133 2.67 23.68 10.18
N GLU A 134 2.24 22.97 9.13
CA GLU A 134 0.99 23.25 8.43
C GLU A 134 -0.24 22.99 9.32
N LEU A 135 -0.23 21.91 10.10
CA LEU A 135 -1.32 21.60 11.04
C LEU A 135 -1.37 22.61 12.19
N ILE A 136 -0.24 23.12 12.68
CA ILE A 136 -0.22 24.19 13.71
C ILE A 136 -1.05 25.39 13.24
N THR A 137 -0.82 25.88 12.02
CA THR A 137 -1.55 27.04 11.48
C THR A 137 -3.06 26.79 11.44
N LYS A 138 -3.48 25.61 10.98
CA LYS A 138 -4.90 25.24 10.85
C LYS A 138 -5.57 25.03 12.19
N MET A 139 -4.86 24.35 13.09
CA MET A 139 -5.32 24.12 14.46
C MET A 139 -5.50 25.45 15.19
N SER A 140 -4.61 26.41 14.96
CA SER A 140 -4.72 27.75 15.54
C SER A 140 -5.92 28.52 14.99
N GLU A 141 -6.13 28.53 13.67
CA GLU A 141 -7.25 29.28 13.05
C GLU A 141 -8.62 28.75 13.48
N ARG A 142 -8.75 27.44 13.70
CA ARG A 142 -10.04 26.78 14.01
C ARG A 142 -10.25 26.47 15.49
N ASP A 143 -9.34 26.95 16.32
CA ASP A 143 -9.25 26.61 17.74
C ASP A 143 -9.36 25.09 18.00
N ALA A 144 -8.68 24.32 17.16
CA ALA A 144 -8.58 22.88 17.30
C ALA A 144 -7.42 22.50 18.23
N ASN A 145 -7.60 21.40 18.95
CA ASN A 145 -6.64 20.82 19.89
C ASN A 145 -6.11 19.45 19.42
N ALA A 146 -6.51 19.02 18.23
CA ALA A 146 -5.92 17.90 17.51
C ALA A 146 -6.02 18.12 15.99
N GLY A 147 -5.16 17.46 15.21
CA GLY A 147 -5.08 17.64 13.77
C GLY A 147 -4.96 16.34 12.99
N ILE A 148 -5.60 16.26 11.83
CA ILE A 148 -5.42 15.19 10.86
C ILE A 148 -5.02 15.80 9.51
N TYR A 149 -3.99 15.25 8.89
CA TYR A 149 -3.67 15.48 7.49
C TYR A 149 -3.95 14.21 6.70
N VAL A 150 -4.95 14.23 5.81
CA VAL A 150 -5.41 13.05 5.08
C VAL A 150 -5.17 13.18 3.58
N CYS A 151 -4.30 12.33 3.05
CA CYS A 151 -4.03 12.23 1.62
C CYS A 151 -4.97 11.22 0.96
N LYS A 152 -5.49 11.55 -0.22
CA LYS A 152 -6.30 10.61 -1.01
C LYS A 152 -5.51 9.33 -1.34
N THR A 153 -4.22 9.47 -1.62
CA THR A 153 -3.33 8.34 -1.90
C THR A 153 -1.98 8.51 -1.18
N ARG A 154 -1.19 7.44 -1.12
CA ARG A 154 0.13 7.44 -0.52
C ARG A 154 1.11 8.42 -1.18
N LYS A 155 0.92 8.74 -2.46
CA LYS A 155 1.81 9.67 -3.19
C LYS A 155 1.82 11.09 -2.59
N GLY A 156 0.83 11.43 -1.75
CA GLY A 156 0.76 12.71 -1.03
C GLY A 156 1.53 12.72 0.29
N LEU A 157 2.04 11.57 0.74
CA LEU A 157 2.90 11.45 1.92
C LEU A 157 4.34 11.18 1.47
N GLY A 158 5.32 11.84 2.09
CA GLY A 158 6.72 11.58 1.79
C GLY A 158 7.06 10.10 1.97
N LYS A 159 7.87 9.54 1.05
CA LYS A 159 8.16 8.09 1.00
C LYS A 159 8.61 7.47 2.32
N THR A 160 9.28 8.26 3.17
CA THR A 160 9.79 7.84 4.49
C THR A 160 8.73 7.83 5.60
N LEU A 161 7.59 8.49 5.41
CA LEU A 161 6.50 8.55 6.40
C LEU A 161 5.55 7.36 6.33
N GLY A 162 5.49 6.69 5.18
CA GLY A 162 4.57 5.56 4.97
C GLY A 162 3.11 6.01 4.89
N ASP A 163 2.22 5.17 5.41
CA ASP A 163 0.75 5.38 5.33
C ASP A 163 0.18 6.00 6.61
N TRP A 164 0.99 6.11 7.67
CA TRP A 164 0.57 6.56 8.98
C TRP A 164 1.75 7.14 9.75
N VAL A 165 1.59 8.37 10.24
CA VAL A 165 2.56 9.00 11.13
C VAL A 165 1.85 9.84 12.19
N GLU A 166 2.26 9.68 13.45
CA GLU A 166 1.75 10.44 14.59
C GLU A 166 2.79 11.43 15.07
N GLY A 167 2.37 12.59 15.57
CA GLY A 167 3.23 13.55 16.25
C GLY A 167 2.46 14.39 17.26
N VAL A 168 3.19 15.27 17.93
CA VAL A 168 2.63 16.28 18.84
C VAL A 168 3.27 17.61 18.46
N ASN A 169 2.46 18.66 18.45
CA ASN A 169 2.89 20.03 18.27
C ASN A 169 2.34 20.91 19.42
N ASP A 170 2.62 22.21 19.37
CA ASP A 170 2.23 23.15 20.43
C ASP A 170 0.70 23.30 20.61
N ARG A 171 -0.10 22.85 19.63
CA ARG A 171 -1.57 22.86 19.67
C ARG A 171 -2.15 21.50 20.09
N GLY A 172 -1.38 20.41 20.06
CA GLY A 172 -1.82 19.08 20.48
C GLY A 172 -1.33 17.93 19.59
N PRO A 173 -1.89 16.72 19.77
CA PRO A 173 -1.55 15.56 18.96
C PRO A 173 -2.03 15.73 17.51
N TRP A 174 -1.28 15.14 16.58
CA TRP A 174 -1.64 15.13 15.18
C TRP A 174 -1.30 13.81 14.50
N ILE A 175 -2.05 13.48 13.45
CA ILE A 175 -1.86 12.28 12.61
C ILE A 175 -1.83 12.69 11.14
N ALA A 176 -0.86 12.22 10.39
CA ALA A 176 -0.92 12.26 8.93
C ALA A 176 -1.07 10.84 8.37
N THR A 177 -2.00 10.65 7.44
CA THR A 177 -2.37 9.32 6.97
C THR A 177 -3.01 9.31 5.59
N THR A 178 -3.16 8.13 5.00
CA THR A 178 -3.96 7.89 3.79
C THR A 178 -5.46 7.81 4.13
N HIS A 179 -6.31 8.09 3.15
CA HIS A 179 -7.78 8.11 3.32
C HIS A 179 -8.34 6.82 3.94
N GLU A 180 -7.84 5.65 3.54
CA GLU A 180 -8.19 4.33 4.09
C GLU A 180 -8.02 4.19 5.61
N HIS A 181 -7.26 5.09 6.24
CA HIS A 181 -6.97 5.09 7.67
C HIS A 181 -7.62 6.27 8.41
N LEU A 182 -8.44 7.08 7.74
CA LEU A 182 -9.12 8.25 8.32
C LEU A 182 -9.96 7.88 9.55
N ALA A 183 -10.79 6.84 9.45
CA ALA A 183 -11.59 6.36 10.56
C ALA A 183 -10.74 5.90 11.76
N ALA A 184 -9.59 5.28 11.50
CA ALA A 184 -8.66 4.87 12.54
C ALA A 184 -7.98 6.09 13.20
N ALA A 185 -7.63 7.12 12.42
CA ALA A 185 -7.04 8.37 12.92
C ALA A 185 -7.97 9.11 13.88
N ILE A 186 -9.26 9.26 13.51
CA ILE A 186 -10.26 9.88 14.38
C ILE A 186 -10.38 9.11 15.70
N ARG A 187 -10.54 7.78 15.64
CA ARG A 187 -10.66 6.94 16.84
C ARG A 187 -9.41 7.01 17.72
N MET A 188 -8.22 7.02 17.12
CA MET A 188 -6.97 7.12 17.85
C MET A 188 -6.87 8.44 18.62
N LEU A 189 -7.18 9.57 17.97
CA LEU A 189 -7.16 10.88 18.62
C LEU A 189 -8.19 10.99 19.75
N LEU A 190 -9.41 10.46 19.55
CA LEU A 190 -10.43 10.40 20.59
C LEU A 190 -9.96 9.61 21.80
N VAL A 191 -9.36 8.43 21.59
CA VAL A 191 -8.84 7.58 22.67
C VAL A 191 -7.69 8.28 23.39
N GLN A 192 -6.74 8.89 22.66
CA GLN A 192 -5.61 9.61 23.26
C GLN A 192 -6.09 10.77 24.15
N PHE A 193 -7.06 11.54 23.67
CA PHE A 193 -7.60 12.67 24.42
C PHE A 193 -8.34 12.23 25.69
N ARG A 194 -9.21 11.20 25.58
CA ARG A 194 -9.92 10.64 26.73
C ARG A 194 -8.97 10.05 27.76
N LEU A 195 -7.95 9.32 27.30
CA LEU A 195 -6.92 8.75 28.16
C LEU A 195 -6.20 9.85 28.96
N GLN A 196 -5.83 10.95 28.30
CA GLN A 196 -5.20 12.10 28.97
C GLN A 196 -6.14 12.78 29.99
N ALA A 197 -7.43 12.90 29.66
CA ALA A 197 -8.43 13.47 30.56
C ALA A 197 -8.70 12.57 31.78
N LEU A 198 -8.71 11.24 31.62
CA LEU A 198 -8.91 10.29 32.71
C LEU A 198 -7.70 10.22 33.63
N LYS A 199 -6.48 10.18 33.07
CA LYS A 199 -5.24 10.21 33.85
C LYS A 199 -5.11 11.44 34.76
N SER A 200 -5.74 12.55 34.41
CA SER A 200 -5.72 13.77 35.23
C SER A 200 -6.82 13.84 36.29
N LYS A 201 -7.85 12.98 36.22
CA LYS A 201 -9.05 13.04 37.06
C LYS A 201 -9.23 11.83 37.98
N ASP A 202 -8.76 10.66 37.58
CA ASP A 202 -9.02 9.40 38.28
C ASP A 202 -7.72 8.64 38.54
N ALA A 203 -7.33 8.56 39.81
CA ALA A 203 -6.11 7.88 40.25
C ALA A 203 -6.24 6.34 40.20
N ASP A 204 -7.47 5.80 40.20
CA ASP A 204 -7.74 4.36 40.19
C ASP A 204 -7.92 3.81 38.76
N PHE A 205 -7.91 4.67 37.74
CA PHE A 205 -7.97 4.27 36.35
C PHE A 205 -6.68 3.58 35.89
N ASP A 206 -6.79 2.32 35.46
CA ASP A 206 -5.67 1.56 34.86
C ASP A 206 -5.34 2.06 33.45
N GLY A 207 -4.69 3.22 33.39
CA GLY A 207 -4.21 3.79 32.15
C GLY A 207 -3.13 2.95 31.48
N ALA A 208 -2.42 2.08 32.21
CA ALA A 208 -1.35 1.25 31.67
C ALA A 208 -1.91 0.16 30.73
N ALA A 209 -3.03 -0.47 31.09
CA ALA A 209 -3.69 -1.44 30.23
C ALA A 209 -4.17 -0.81 28.91
N VAL A 210 -4.74 0.40 28.95
CA VAL A 210 -5.18 1.13 27.74
C VAL A 210 -3.98 1.54 26.88
N GLU A 211 -2.90 2.03 27.49
CA GLU A 211 -1.68 2.36 26.77
C GLU A 211 -1.06 1.15 26.07
N ALA A 212 -1.08 -0.03 26.71
CA ALA A 212 -0.62 -1.26 26.08
C ALA A 212 -1.43 -1.59 24.82
N GLN A 213 -2.75 -1.41 24.84
CA GLN A 213 -3.60 -1.61 23.66
C GLN A 213 -3.31 -0.59 22.55
N ILE A 214 -3.09 0.68 22.89
CA ILE A 214 -2.67 1.71 21.91
C ILE A 214 -1.34 1.32 21.25
N GLN A 215 -0.37 0.83 22.02
CA GLN A 215 0.92 0.38 21.47
C GLN A 215 0.77 -0.85 20.58
N GLN A 216 -0.14 -1.77 20.92
CA GLN A 216 -0.46 -2.92 20.08
C GLN A 216 -1.06 -2.49 18.73
N ILE A 217 -1.95 -1.49 18.72
CA ILE A 217 -2.52 -0.92 17.50
C ILE A 217 -1.42 -0.29 16.64
N ARG A 218 -0.55 0.55 17.22
CA ARG A 218 0.59 1.16 16.52
C ARG A 218 1.51 0.11 15.91
N THR A 219 1.81 -0.94 16.66
CA THR A 219 2.63 -2.06 16.18
C THR A 219 1.96 -2.76 15.00
N SER A 220 0.65 -2.98 15.07
CA SER A 220 -0.12 -3.62 14.00
C SER A 220 -0.18 -2.77 12.74
N LEU A 221 -0.39 -1.45 12.86
CA LEU A 221 -0.35 -0.52 11.73
C LEU A 221 1.02 -0.51 11.04
N ASN A 222 2.11 -0.47 11.82
CA ASN A 222 3.46 -0.56 11.25
C ASN A 222 3.69 -1.91 10.55
N ARG A 223 3.19 -3.03 11.12
CA ARG A 223 3.28 -4.34 10.45
C ARG A 223 2.54 -4.36 9.12
N VAL A 224 1.33 -3.79 9.04
CA VAL A 224 0.58 -3.64 7.78
C VAL A 224 1.39 -2.84 6.76
N HIS A 225 2.00 -1.73 7.19
CA HIS A 225 2.85 -0.92 6.33
C HIS A 225 4.06 -1.71 5.80
N GLN A 226 4.76 -2.46 6.65
CA GLN A 226 5.89 -3.30 6.22
C GLN A 226 5.47 -4.42 5.26
N ILE A 227 4.30 -5.04 5.49
CA ILE A 227 3.75 -6.07 4.60
C ILE A 227 3.50 -5.47 3.21
N ARG A 228 2.83 -4.32 3.13
CA ARG A 228 2.58 -3.63 1.86
C ARG A 228 3.87 -3.24 1.14
N LYS A 229 4.84 -2.68 1.87
CA LYS A 229 6.15 -2.35 1.30
C LYS A 229 6.82 -3.57 0.66
N LYS A 230 6.83 -4.71 1.36
CA LYS A 230 7.39 -5.96 0.83
C LYS A 230 6.59 -6.51 -0.34
N SER A 231 5.26 -6.41 -0.29
CA SER A 231 4.38 -6.83 -1.39
C SER A 231 4.64 -6.03 -2.67
N ASN A 232 4.85 -4.72 -2.56
CA ASN A 232 5.18 -3.88 -3.72
C ASN A 232 6.56 -4.23 -4.29
N ALA A 233 7.57 -4.42 -3.43
CA ALA A 233 8.89 -4.85 -3.88
C ALA A 233 8.85 -6.23 -4.57
N ALA A 234 8.01 -7.15 -4.10
CA ALA A 234 7.78 -8.43 -4.75
C ALA A 234 7.12 -8.24 -6.14
N LYS A 235 6.16 -7.34 -6.27
CA LYS A 235 5.54 -6.99 -7.58
C LYS A 235 6.58 -6.50 -8.58
N GLU A 236 7.39 -5.51 -8.20
CA GLU A 236 8.46 -4.98 -9.05
C GLU A 236 9.46 -6.07 -9.46
N SER A 237 9.81 -6.97 -8.53
CA SER A 237 10.70 -8.10 -8.83
C SER A 237 10.07 -9.10 -9.80
N MET A 238 8.76 -9.36 -9.68
CA MET A 238 8.05 -10.27 -10.58
C MET A 238 7.89 -9.68 -11.99
N GLU A 239 7.61 -8.38 -12.10
CA GLU A 239 7.58 -7.66 -13.38
C GLU A 239 8.93 -7.78 -14.09
N PHE A 240 10.03 -7.52 -13.37
CA PHE A 240 11.38 -7.69 -13.89
C PHE A 240 11.68 -9.13 -14.38
N ILE A 241 11.33 -10.15 -13.59
CA ILE A 241 11.53 -11.57 -13.99
C ILE A 241 10.73 -11.90 -15.26
N SER A 242 9.50 -11.38 -15.38
CA SER A 242 8.67 -11.59 -16.57
C SER A 242 9.28 -10.95 -17.81
N GLU A 243 9.82 -9.73 -17.69
CA GLU A 243 10.52 -9.04 -18.77
C GLU A 243 11.77 -9.82 -19.22
N GLU A 244 12.62 -10.22 -18.28
CA GLU A 244 13.82 -11.02 -18.56
C GLU A 244 13.48 -12.38 -19.19
N SER A 245 12.40 -13.03 -18.74
CA SER A 245 11.94 -14.30 -19.34
C SER A 245 11.51 -14.12 -20.80
N LEU A 246 10.85 -13.01 -21.12
CA LEU A 246 10.45 -12.70 -22.50
C LEU A 246 11.67 -12.41 -23.37
N LEU A 247 12.64 -11.64 -22.86
CA LEU A 247 13.89 -11.35 -23.54
C LEU A 247 14.66 -12.65 -23.84
N LEU A 248 14.85 -13.50 -22.83
CA LEU A 248 15.56 -14.77 -22.99
C LEU A 248 14.87 -15.69 -24.01
N LYS A 249 13.53 -15.74 -24.02
CA LYS A 249 12.77 -16.51 -25.02
C LYS A 249 13.03 -15.98 -26.44
N ASN A 250 13.08 -14.66 -26.61
CA ASN A 250 13.37 -14.05 -27.90
C ASN A 250 14.82 -14.32 -28.34
N GLU A 251 15.79 -14.23 -27.44
CA GLU A 251 17.19 -14.57 -27.71
C GLU A 251 17.37 -16.02 -28.16
N VAL A 252 16.73 -16.97 -27.45
CA VAL A 252 16.76 -18.40 -27.83
C VAL A 252 16.16 -18.60 -29.22
N ASN A 253 15.02 -17.98 -29.54
CA ASN A 253 14.41 -18.09 -30.85
C ASN A 253 15.29 -17.50 -31.96
N GLN A 254 15.92 -16.35 -31.72
CA GLN A 254 16.86 -15.75 -32.67
C GLN A 254 18.09 -16.62 -32.91
N ALA A 255 18.63 -17.22 -31.85
CA ALA A 255 19.74 -18.17 -31.96
C ALA A 255 19.35 -19.40 -32.78
N LEU A 256 18.15 -19.95 -32.57
CA LEU A 256 17.62 -21.08 -33.34
C LEU A 256 17.45 -20.73 -34.82
N ILE A 257 16.87 -19.57 -35.14
CA ILE A 257 16.75 -19.08 -36.53
C ILE A 257 18.13 -18.97 -37.18
N GLY A 258 19.12 -18.41 -36.46
CA GLY A 258 20.49 -18.31 -36.95
C GLY A 258 21.13 -19.68 -37.24
N ILE A 259 20.87 -20.69 -36.39
CA ILE A 259 21.33 -22.07 -36.61
C ILE A 259 20.66 -22.66 -37.86
N GLU A 260 19.34 -22.52 -38.01
CA GLU A 260 18.58 -23.03 -39.15
C GLU A 260 19.06 -22.43 -40.48
N GLU A 261 19.32 -21.12 -40.50
CA GLU A 261 19.87 -20.43 -41.68
C GLU A 261 21.27 -20.93 -42.04
N ALA A 262 22.14 -21.15 -41.05
CA ALA A 262 23.48 -21.68 -41.27
C ALA A 262 23.45 -23.11 -41.85
N LEU A 263 22.56 -23.96 -41.32
CA LEU A 263 22.34 -25.32 -41.82
C LEU A 263 21.80 -25.34 -43.25
N ARG A 264 20.83 -24.47 -43.57
CA ARG A 264 20.29 -24.33 -44.93
C ARG A 264 21.37 -23.90 -45.92
N LYS A 265 22.21 -22.93 -45.56
CA LYS A 265 23.34 -22.50 -46.40
C LYS A 265 24.31 -23.65 -46.66
N ALA A 266 24.71 -24.39 -45.61
CA ALA A 266 25.66 -25.50 -45.73
C ALA A 266 25.14 -26.65 -46.61
N THR A 267 23.83 -26.91 -46.61
CA THR A 267 23.22 -27.94 -47.47
C THR A 267 23.04 -27.47 -48.92
N SER A 268 22.77 -26.18 -49.14
CA SER A 268 22.66 -25.60 -50.50
C SER A 268 24.00 -25.48 -51.26
N VAL A 269 25.14 -25.48 -50.57
CA VAL A 269 26.48 -25.39 -51.18
C VAL A 269 27.00 -26.77 -51.63
N ASN A 270 26.40 -27.87 -51.16
CA ASN A 270 26.77 -29.24 -51.51
C ASN A 270 25.82 -29.88 -52.56
N SER A 271 24.97 -29.08 -53.21
CA SER A 271 24.08 -29.48 -54.31
C SER A 271 24.56 -28.85 -55.62
#